data_AF-A0A5C8KDN2-F1
#
_entry.id   AF-A0A5C8KDN2-F1
#
_cell.length_a   1.000
_cell.length_b   1.000
_cell.length_c   1.000
_cell.angle_alpha   90.00
_cell.angle_beta   90.00
_cell.angle_gamma   90.00
#
_symmetry.space_group_name_H-M   'P 1'
#
loop_
_entity.id
_entity.type
_entity.pdbx_description
1 polymer ?
#
loop_
_entity_poly.entity_id
_entity_poly.type
_entity_poly.pdbx_seq_one_letter_code
_entity_poly.pdbx_strand_id
1 'polypeptide(L)'
;MIRILHFLFLGLLLLPLTLLGEGSKQLTPNLNSLALTNPGNDRAGYLAHDANFPSASGVGITSLSFLKPAGFSRNGATYSRDHRLYIRVKNGERMYYGVRRAIHDQTSANQANLTITLRRTNAATGVDDPNYSYSVTLNANINSTRAMLLLTNQAGVINTPALALAGPTRPAIGQASAVSGYNPLMINNNTGTDYDYYVEFTQAGESTWTDDGRRFSVYDLWDFTVIENSTGAERQGRMRSKLWSFSAGGADNVFSKDFNMFPLIPSENQTNSYFVKKIELAGIAPQNFFRFVTNRFGSNSSTGSTFAERRKSQTGATDYPEFFNFVNDPDPSI
;
A
#
# COMPACT_ATOMS: atom_id res chain seq x y z
N MET A 1 -5.09 -4.31 -50.24
CA MET A 1 -4.47 -4.94 -49.05
C MET A 1 -3.56 -3.99 -48.27
N ILE A 2 -2.56 -3.35 -48.88
CA ILE A 2 -1.58 -2.50 -48.18
C ILE A 2 -2.22 -1.35 -47.38
N ARG A 3 -3.30 -0.72 -47.86
CA ARG A 3 -3.98 0.37 -47.13
C ARG A 3 -4.73 -0.09 -45.87
N ILE A 4 -5.24 -1.32 -45.83
CA ILE A 4 -5.95 -1.86 -44.65
C ILE A 4 -4.95 -2.19 -43.52
N LEU A 5 -3.74 -2.65 -43.89
CA LEU A 5 -2.67 -2.93 -42.93
C LEU A 5 -2.16 -1.64 -42.24
N HIS A 6 -2.11 -0.51 -42.96
CA HIS A 6 -1.72 0.79 -42.39
C HIS A 6 -2.75 1.34 -41.40
N PHE A 7 -4.06 1.18 -41.68
CA PHE A 7 -5.11 1.61 -40.75
C PHE A 7 -5.18 0.75 -39.47
N LEU A 8 -4.91 -0.55 -39.58
CA LEU A 8 -4.79 -1.44 -38.40
C LEU A 8 -3.57 -1.08 -37.54
N PHE A 9 -2.44 -0.71 -38.16
CA PHE A 9 -1.24 -0.27 -37.45
C PHE A 9 -1.45 1.08 -36.74
N LEU A 10 -2.17 2.02 -37.36
CA LEU A 10 -2.52 3.31 -36.76
C LEU A 10 -3.53 3.17 -35.61
N GLY A 11 -4.48 2.24 -35.72
CA GLY A 11 -5.46 1.95 -34.67
C GLY A 11 -4.84 1.32 -33.41
N LEU A 12 -3.80 0.49 -33.57
CA LEU A 12 -3.03 -0.07 -32.44
C LEU A 12 -2.15 0.97 -31.74
N LEU A 13 -1.67 1.99 -32.46
CA LEU A 13 -0.90 3.12 -31.91
C LEU A 13 -1.75 4.16 -31.16
N LEU A 14 -3.07 4.14 -31.34
CA LEU A 14 -4.02 5.06 -30.71
C LEU A 14 -4.72 4.46 -29.48
N LEU A 15 -4.47 3.19 -29.16
CA LEU A 15 -4.90 2.66 -27.87
C LEU A 15 -4.05 3.34 -26.79
N PRO A 16 -4.67 4.08 -25.85
CA PRO A 16 -3.93 4.55 -24.69
C PRO A 16 -3.42 3.30 -23.98
N LEU A 17 -2.11 3.08 -24.05
CA LEU A 17 -1.41 2.20 -23.13
C LEU A 17 -1.55 2.86 -21.77
N THR A 18 -2.69 2.65 -21.10
CA THR A 18 -2.85 3.03 -19.71
C THR A 18 -1.84 2.19 -18.94
N LEU A 19 -0.73 2.83 -18.57
CA LEU A 19 0.25 2.30 -17.63
C LEU A 19 -0.41 2.28 -16.25
N LEU A 20 -1.02 1.15 -15.91
CA LEU A 20 -1.77 0.96 -14.68
C LEU A 20 -0.90 0.31 -13.60
N GLY A 21 0.16 0.99 -13.18
CA GLY A 21 0.98 0.56 -12.03
C GLY A 21 0.20 0.45 -10.71
N GLU A 22 0.67 -0.28 -9.72
CA GLU A 22 -0.10 -0.68 -8.53
C GLU A 22 0.29 0.13 -7.28
N GLY A 23 -0.59 0.98 -6.74
CA GLY A 23 -0.25 1.76 -5.55
C GLY A 23 -1.18 2.92 -5.23
N SER A 24 -0.60 3.98 -4.69
CA SER A 24 -1.26 5.26 -4.36
C SER A 24 -2.05 5.86 -5.53
N LYS A 25 -1.63 5.66 -6.78
CA LYS A 25 -2.24 6.36 -7.92
C LYS A 25 -3.68 5.97 -8.23
N GLN A 26 -4.18 4.86 -7.69
CA GLN A 26 -5.60 4.49 -7.79
C GLN A 26 -6.46 5.04 -6.66
N LEU A 27 -5.88 5.29 -5.49
CA LEU A 27 -6.59 5.81 -4.33
C LEU A 27 -6.50 7.32 -4.25
N THR A 28 -5.30 7.85 -4.47
CA THR A 28 -4.88 9.23 -4.24
C THR A 28 -3.93 9.68 -5.37
N PRO A 29 -4.41 9.84 -6.61
CA PRO A 29 -3.55 10.15 -7.77
C PRO A 29 -2.84 11.50 -7.65
N ASN A 30 -3.33 12.40 -6.80
CA ASN A 30 -2.69 13.66 -6.46
C ASN A 30 -2.44 14.57 -7.67
N LEU A 31 -3.47 14.74 -8.51
CA LEU A 31 -3.42 15.49 -9.76
C LEU A 31 -4.06 16.88 -9.63
N ASN A 32 -4.86 17.13 -8.60
CA ASN A 32 -5.48 18.42 -8.36
C ASN A 32 -4.96 19.12 -7.10
N SER A 33 -5.26 20.41 -6.98
CA SER A 33 -4.83 21.25 -5.87
C SER A 33 -5.94 21.58 -4.88
N LEU A 34 -7.12 20.94 -4.99
CA LEU A 34 -8.27 21.19 -4.12
C LEU A 34 -7.92 20.89 -2.66
N ALA A 35 -8.39 21.74 -1.74
CA ALA A 35 -8.16 21.55 -0.31
C ALA A 35 -8.53 20.13 0.15
N LEU A 36 -7.79 19.56 1.09
CA LEU A 36 -8.04 18.20 1.57
C LEU A 36 -9.38 18.03 2.29
N THR A 37 -10.03 19.13 2.68
CA THR A 37 -11.40 19.17 3.22
C THR A 37 -12.48 19.12 2.13
N ASN A 38 -12.10 19.29 0.85
CA ASN A 38 -13.02 19.26 -0.28
C ASN A 38 -13.28 17.81 -0.71
N PRO A 39 -14.54 17.34 -0.82
CA PRO A 39 -14.86 15.99 -1.29
C PRO A 39 -14.35 15.65 -2.70
N GLY A 40 -14.04 16.65 -3.52
CA GLY A 40 -13.44 16.48 -4.85
C GLY A 40 -11.91 16.35 -4.85
N ASN A 41 -11.24 16.43 -3.68
CA ASN A 41 -9.79 16.24 -3.62
C ASN A 41 -9.39 14.84 -4.10
N ASP A 42 -8.18 14.69 -4.61
CA ASP A 42 -7.64 13.42 -5.09
C ASP A 42 -6.34 13.03 -4.38
N ARG A 43 -6.14 13.53 -3.15
CA ARG A 43 -4.84 13.54 -2.46
C ARG A 43 -4.86 12.84 -1.11
N ALA A 44 -5.90 13.03 -0.30
CA ALA A 44 -5.94 12.52 1.06
C ALA A 44 -6.24 11.02 1.10
N GLY A 45 -5.50 10.29 1.93
CA GLY A 45 -5.51 8.82 1.96
C GLY A 45 -4.10 8.22 2.01
N TYR A 46 -3.21 8.82 2.80
CA TYR A 46 -1.80 8.45 2.86
C TYR A 46 -1.64 7.08 3.51
N LEU A 47 -0.72 6.26 3.01
CA LEU A 47 -0.33 5.02 3.68
C LEU A 47 0.32 5.36 5.02
N ALA A 48 -0.15 4.80 6.11
CA ALA A 48 0.32 5.14 7.45
C ALA A 48 1.24 4.04 8.02
N HIS A 49 2.38 4.45 8.56
CA HIS A 49 3.36 3.61 9.23
C HIS A 49 3.56 4.07 10.67
N ASP A 50 3.54 3.12 11.60
CA ASP A 50 3.71 3.31 13.05
C ASP A 50 2.78 4.37 13.67
N ALA A 51 1.51 4.39 13.22
CA ALA A 51 0.41 5.09 13.85
C ALA A 51 -0.06 4.33 15.12
N ASN A 52 0.88 4.09 16.04
CA ASN A 52 0.72 3.33 17.28
C ASN A 52 0.91 4.23 18.50
N PHE A 53 0.21 5.37 18.51
CA PHE A 53 0.25 6.32 19.62
C PHE A 53 -0.33 5.71 20.91
N PRO A 54 0.15 6.12 22.09
CA PRO A 54 -0.40 5.65 23.36
C PRO A 54 -1.89 6.03 23.46
N SER A 55 -2.72 5.13 23.97
CA SER A 55 -4.19 5.31 24.02
C SER A 55 -4.66 6.59 24.75
N ALA A 56 -3.85 7.14 25.65
CA ALA A 56 -4.13 8.41 26.34
C ALA A 56 -4.12 9.64 25.40
N SER A 57 -3.65 9.50 24.16
CA SER A 57 -3.66 10.57 23.14
C SER A 57 -5.04 10.82 22.52
N GLY A 58 -6.07 10.05 22.90
CA GLY A 58 -7.41 10.14 22.29
C GLY A 58 -7.49 9.55 20.88
N VAL A 59 -6.38 9.01 20.37
CA VAL A 59 -6.26 8.37 19.06
C VAL A 59 -6.05 6.87 19.26
N GLY A 60 -6.84 6.05 18.57
CA GLY A 60 -6.69 4.60 18.58
C GLY A 60 -5.42 4.14 17.87
N ILE A 61 -4.80 3.08 18.37
CA ILE A 61 -3.70 2.38 17.69
C ILE A 61 -4.22 1.87 16.35
N THR A 62 -3.76 2.45 15.25
CA THR A 62 -4.38 2.25 13.93
C THR A 62 -3.55 1.30 13.06
N SER A 63 -2.24 1.51 12.99
CA SER A 63 -1.39 0.72 12.08
C SER A 63 -1.02 -0.67 12.59
N LEU A 64 -1.11 -0.91 13.90
CA LEU A 64 -0.62 -2.14 14.54
C LEU A 64 0.80 -2.49 14.01
N SER A 65 0.98 -3.68 13.44
CA SER A 65 2.24 -4.11 12.82
C SER A 65 2.22 -4.08 11.29
N PHE A 66 1.34 -3.29 10.66
CA PHE A 66 1.07 -3.31 9.21
C PHE A 66 2.33 -3.32 8.33
N LEU A 67 3.25 -2.41 8.63
CA LEU A 67 4.56 -2.28 7.98
C LEU A 67 5.72 -2.47 8.96
N LYS A 68 5.48 -3.01 10.17
CA LYS A 68 6.54 -3.18 11.17
C LYS A 68 7.21 -4.55 11.05
N PRO A 69 8.50 -4.68 11.41
CA PRO A 69 9.19 -5.96 11.32
C PRO A 69 8.60 -7.05 12.22
N ALA A 70 8.92 -8.30 11.90
CA ALA A 70 8.60 -9.43 12.78
C ALA A 70 9.17 -9.19 14.19
N GLY A 71 8.41 -9.54 15.22
CA GLY A 71 8.78 -9.31 16.63
C GLY A 71 8.51 -7.89 17.15
N PHE A 72 7.94 -6.99 16.34
CA PHE A 72 7.51 -5.68 16.81
C PHE A 72 6.50 -5.79 17.98
N SER A 73 6.72 -4.99 19.01
CA SER A 73 5.79 -4.82 20.13
C SER A 73 5.97 -3.42 20.73
N ARG A 74 4.92 -2.61 20.72
CA ARG A 74 4.92 -1.27 21.31
C ARG A 74 3.52 -0.73 21.56
N ASN A 75 3.30 -0.03 22.68
CA ASN A 75 2.05 0.66 23.00
C ASN A 75 0.79 -0.21 22.88
N GLY A 76 0.90 -1.52 23.09
CA GLY A 76 -0.20 -2.48 22.94
C GLY A 76 -0.41 -3.01 21.51
N ALA A 77 0.31 -2.47 20.51
CA ALA A 77 0.43 -3.10 19.20
C ALA A 77 1.49 -4.20 19.25
N THR A 78 1.13 -5.40 18.80
CA THR A 78 2.05 -6.53 18.65
C THR A 78 2.07 -7.03 17.22
N TYR A 79 3.17 -7.68 16.87
CA TYR A 79 3.35 -8.31 15.58
C TYR A 79 2.27 -9.37 15.31
N SER A 80 1.64 -9.29 14.12
CA SER A 80 0.85 -10.36 13.53
C SER A 80 1.11 -10.45 12.03
N ARG A 81 1.14 -11.68 11.50
CA ARG A 81 1.20 -11.92 10.05
C ARG A 81 -0.04 -11.40 9.33
N ASP A 82 -1.19 -11.38 9.99
CA ASP A 82 -2.43 -10.88 9.39
C ASP A 82 -2.40 -9.37 9.12
N HIS A 83 -1.45 -8.65 9.72
CA HIS A 83 -1.29 -7.23 9.46
C HIS A 83 -0.47 -6.94 8.20
N ARG A 84 0.23 -7.90 7.60
CA ARG A 84 1.23 -7.60 6.55
C ARG A 84 0.60 -7.04 5.27
N LEU A 85 1.32 -6.12 4.63
CA LEU A 85 1.13 -5.80 3.21
C LEU A 85 1.85 -6.85 2.35
N TYR A 86 1.10 -7.61 1.57
CA TYR A 86 1.61 -8.62 0.65
C TYR A 86 1.48 -8.16 -0.80
N ILE A 87 2.47 -8.52 -1.62
CA ILE A 87 2.50 -8.35 -3.06
C ILE A 87 2.85 -9.69 -3.68
N ARG A 88 1.91 -10.29 -4.42
CA ARG A 88 2.18 -11.51 -5.17
C ARG A 88 3.17 -11.20 -6.29
N VAL A 89 4.22 -11.99 -6.43
CA VAL A 89 5.12 -11.96 -7.58
C VAL A 89 5.36 -13.40 -8.01
N LYS A 90 4.84 -13.78 -9.17
CA LYS A 90 4.95 -15.13 -9.72
C LYS A 90 6.36 -15.41 -10.22
N ASN A 91 6.70 -16.68 -10.37
CA ASN A 91 7.95 -17.05 -11.01
C ASN A 91 7.99 -16.50 -12.46
N GLY A 92 9.07 -15.82 -12.82
CA GLY A 92 9.21 -15.11 -14.09
C GLY A 92 8.62 -13.70 -14.09
N GLU A 93 8.14 -13.19 -12.97
CA GLU A 93 7.75 -11.79 -12.79
C GLU A 93 8.85 -10.99 -12.05
N ARG A 94 8.70 -9.66 -12.07
CA ARG A 94 9.49 -8.74 -11.25
C ARG A 94 8.59 -7.70 -10.62
N MET A 95 8.99 -7.19 -9.47
CA MET A 95 8.31 -6.09 -8.78
C MET A 95 9.23 -4.88 -8.77
N TYR A 96 8.68 -3.75 -9.21
CA TYR A 96 9.26 -2.43 -9.05
C TYR A 96 8.55 -1.72 -7.90
N TYR A 97 9.30 -1.00 -7.07
CA TYR A 97 8.71 -0.32 -5.93
C TYR A 97 9.40 0.98 -5.58
N GLY A 98 8.64 1.87 -4.94
CA GLY A 98 9.11 3.16 -4.48
C GLY A 98 8.07 3.88 -3.65
N VAL A 99 8.51 4.90 -2.92
CA VAL A 99 7.65 5.69 -2.03
C VAL A 99 8.05 7.17 -2.02
N ARG A 100 7.12 8.02 -1.60
CA ARG A 100 7.35 9.38 -1.14
C ARG A 100 6.84 9.48 0.29
N ARG A 101 7.73 9.78 1.23
CA ARG A 101 7.34 10.13 2.60
C ARG A 101 6.88 11.58 2.64
N ALA A 102 5.77 11.85 3.31
CA ALA A 102 5.15 13.17 3.41
C ALA A 102 5.34 13.80 4.79
N ILE A 103 5.16 15.13 4.86
CA ILE A 103 5.21 15.90 6.11
C ILE A 103 3.94 15.64 6.92
N HIS A 104 4.08 15.57 8.25
CA HIS A 104 2.97 15.50 9.20
C HIS A 104 3.28 16.34 10.45
N ASP A 105 2.27 16.54 11.29
CA ASP A 105 2.30 17.42 12.47
C ASP A 105 2.50 16.69 13.81
N GLN A 106 2.52 15.36 13.80
CA GLN A 106 2.54 14.51 15.02
C GLN A 106 3.82 14.55 15.88
N THR A 107 4.87 15.28 15.48
CA THR A 107 6.13 15.37 16.25
C THR A 107 6.85 16.67 15.95
N SER A 108 7.60 17.20 16.91
CA SER A 108 8.57 18.28 16.71
C SER A 108 9.99 17.79 16.41
N ALA A 109 10.27 16.48 16.57
CA ALA A 109 11.59 15.88 16.38
C ALA A 109 11.87 15.52 14.92
N ASN A 110 13.16 15.38 14.58
CA ASN A 110 13.59 15.01 13.24
C ASN A 110 13.38 13.50 12.97
N GLN A 111 12.81 13.16 11.83
CA GLN A 111 12.82 11.79 11.32
C GLN A 111 14.20 11.40 10.80
N ALA A 112 14.41 10.11 10.54
CA ALA A 112 15.66 9.57 10.04
C ALA A 112 15.48 8.89 8.67
N ASN A 113 16.57 8.34 8.15
CA ASN A 113 16.57 7.52 6.95
C ASN A 113 15.56 6.37 7.08
N LEU A 114 14.89 6.04 5.99
CA LEU A 114 13.91 4.97 5.91
C LEU A 114 14.57 3.71 5.37
N THR A 115 14.54 2.61 6.11
CA THR A 115 14.92 1.29 5.61
C THR A 115 13.66 0.56 5.17
N ILE A 116 13.61 0.16 3.90
CA ILE A 116 12.60 -0.72 3.34
C ILE A 116 13.20 -2.12 3.28
N THR A 117 12.58 -3.08 3.96
CA THR A 117 12.95 -4.50 3.92
C THR A 117 11.87 -5.30 3.25
N LEU A 118 12.24 -6.07 2.23
CA LEU A 118 11.41 -7.09 1.62
C LEU A 118 11.76 -8.44 2.21
N ARG A 119 10.71 -9.15 2.58
CA ARG A 119 10.71 -10.58 2.92
C ARG A 119 9.75 -11.28 1.98
N ARG A 120 9.69 -12.61 2.04
CA ARG A 120 8.75 -13.37 1.21
C ARG A 120 8.21 -14.61 1.91
N THR A 121 7.02 -15.00 1.52
CA THR A 121 6.36 -16.24 1.95
C THR A 121 5.92 -17.02 0.73
N ASN A 122 6.13 -18.34 0.74
CA ASN A 122 5.75 -19.20 -0.37
C ASN A 122 4.22 -19.12 -0.54
N ALA A 123 3.75 -18.70 -1.71
CA ALA A 123 2.34 -18.43 -1.94
C ALA A 123 1.44 -19.67 -1.80
N ALA A 124 1.98 -20.87 -2.07
CA ALA A 124 1.25 -22.12 -2.00
C ALA A 124 1.17 -22.68 -0.58
N THR A 125 2.24 -22.53 0.22
CA THR A 125 2.33 -23.15 1.56
C THR A 125 2.11 -22.18 2.71
N GLY A 126 2.20 -20.87 2.47
CA GLY A 126 2.15 -19.83 3.51
C GLY A 126 3.36 -19.84 4.45
N VAL A 127 4.44 -20.52 4.06
CA VAL A 127 5.68 -20.63 4.85
C VAL A 127 6.65 -19.53 4.43
N ASP A 128 7.07 -18.71 5.39
CA ASP A 128 8.08 -17.67 5.20
C ASP A 128 9.41 -18.29 4.77
N ASP A 129 10.09 -17.68 3.81
CA ASP A 129 11.46 -18.04 3.44
C ASP A 129 12.44 -17.36 4.41
N PRO A 130 13.05 -18.10 5.36
CA PRO A 130 13.92 -17.51 6.37
C PRO A 130 15.22 -16.95 5.77
N ASN A 131 15.60 -17.38 4.58
CA ASN A 131 16.85 -16.99 3.93
C ASN A 131 16.72 -15.75 3.05
N TYR A 132 15.49 -15.31 2.77
CA TYR A 132 15.25 -14.13 1.96
C TYR A 132 15.06 -12.88 2.82
N SER A 133 15.99 -11.94 2.67
CA SER A 133 15.91 -10.60 3.23
C SER A 133 16.59 -9.64 2.27
N TYR A 134 15.85 -8.68 1.74
CA TYR A 134 16.42 -7.63 0.89
C TYR A 134 16.07 -6.26 1.47
N SER A 135 17.08 -5.50 1.87
CA SER A 135 16.89 -4.21 2.52
C SER A 135 17.59 -3.09 1.76
N VAL A 136 16.90 -1.96 1.62
CA VAL A 136 17.45 -0.72 1.03
C VAL A 136 17.13 0.44 1.94
N THR A 137 18.12 1.29 2.18
CA THR A 137 17.97 2.51 2.98
C THR A 137 17.84 3.72 2.08
N LEU A 138 16.72 4.43 2.19
CA LEU A 138 16.47 5.71 1.55
C LEU A 138 16.87 6.84 2.49
N ASN A 139 17.71 7.75 2.00
CA ASN A 139 18.21 8.86 2.79
C ASN A 139 17.11 9.90 3.05
N ALA A 140 17.02 10.38 4.29
CA ALA A 140 16.18 11.51 4.64
C ALA A 140 16.76 12.81 4.06
N ASN A 141 15.87 13.73 3.66
CA ASN A 141 16.26 15.08 3.29
C ASN A 141 16.36 15.95 4.55
N ILE A 142 17.58 16.11 5.09
CA ILE A 142 17.83 16.90 6.30
C ILE A 142 17.44 18.39 6.19
N ASN A 143 17.27 18.90 4.97
CA ASN A 143 16.84 20.27 4.70
C ASN A 143 15.31 20.41 4.61
N SER A 144 14.57 19.30 4.64
CA SER A 144 13.11 19.32 4.70
C SER A 144 12.62 19.53 6.14
N THR A 145 11.35 19.93 6.30
CA THR A 145 10.70 20.05 7.61
C THR A 145 10.94 18.79 8.44
N ARG A 146 11.71 18.95 9.53
CA ARG A 146 12.05 17.89 10.49
C ARG A 146 12.63 16.63 9.83
N ALA A 147 13.34 16.78 8.71
CA ALA A 147 13.85 15.66 7.91
C ALA A 147 12.80 14.62 7.48
N MET A 148 11.52 15.01 7.40
CA MET A 148 10.41 14.11 7.09
C MET A 148 10.36 13.70 5.63
N LEU A 149 10.85 14.51 4.70
CA LEU A 149 10.91 14.09 3.30
C LEU A 149 12.13 13.18 3.07
N LEU A 150 12.05 12.34 2.04
CA LEU A 150 13.21 11.60 1.54
C LEU A 150 13.98 12.47 0.53
N LEU A 151 15.29 12.25 0.42
CA LEU A 151 16.13 12.94 -0.56
C LEU A 151 15.66 12.61 -1.98
N THR A 152 15.46 13.62 -2.82
CA THR A 152 15.04 13.43 -4.21
C THR A 152 16.17 12.82 -5.05
N ASN A 153 15.82 12.20 -6.17
CA ASN A 153 16.77 11.63 -7.16
C ASN A 153 17.59 10.42 -6.67
N GLN A 154 17.08 9.69 -5.68
CA GLN A 154 17.59 8.36 -5.33
C GLN A 154 16.62 7.28 -5.82
N ALA A 155 17.13 6.08 -6.11
CA ALA A 155 16.29 4.95 -6.50
C ALA A 155 15.29 4.62 -5.39
N GLY A 156 14.04 4.38 -5.75
CA GLY A 156 12.95 4.11 -4.80
C GLY A 156 12.25 5.35 -4.25
N VAL A 157 12.67 6.57 -4.60
CA VAL A 157 11.95 7.80 -4.22
C VAL A 157 11.13 8.34 -5.37
N ILE A 158 9.82 8.49 -5.13
CA ILE A 158 8.88 9.07 -6.08
C ILE A 158 8.82 10.59 -5.81
N ASN A 159 9.39 11.41 -6.68
CA ASN A 159 9.48 12.85 -6.38
C ASN A 159 8.13 13.58 -6.54
N THR A 160 7.35 13.23 -7.57
CA THR A 160 6.14 13.98 -7.95
C THR A 160 4.97 13.06 -8.32
N PRO A 161 3.72 13.55 -8.24
CA PRO A 161 2.56 12.79 -8.70
C PRO A 161 2.62 12.41 -10.18
N ALA A 162 3.22 13.26 -11.03
CA ALA A 162 3.40 12.95 -12.45
C ALA A 162 4.30 11.71 -12.67
N LEU A 163 5.36 11.56 -11.87
CA LEU A 163 6.22 10.36 -11.92
C LEU A 163 5.48 9.13 -11.39
N ALA A 164 4.67 9.27 -10.33
CA ALA A 164 3.83 8.17 -9.83
C ALA A 164 2.83 7.70 -10.90
N LEU A 165 2.16 8.66 -11.57
CA LEU A 165 1.20 8.39 -12.63
C LEU A 165 1.87 7.63 -13.80
N ALA A 166 3.06 8.08 -14.22
CA ALA A 166 3.86 7.42 -15.25
C ALA A 166 4.37 6.02 -14.84
N GLY A 167 4.46 5.73 -13.53
CA GLY A 167 4.93 4.46 -12.98
C GLY A 167 6.46 4.35 -12.91
N PRO A 168 7.01 3.15 -12.71
CA PRO A 168 8.46 2.93 -12.60
C PRO A 168 9.16 3.02 -13.97
N THR A 169 10.32 3.68 -14.03
CA THR A 169 11.18 3.58 -15.22
C THR A 169 11.75 2.18 -15.36
N ARG A 170 11.74 1.66 -16.59
CA ARG A 170 12.25 0.33 -16.89
C ARG A 170 12.75 0.24 -18.34
N PRO A 171 13.78 -0.60 -18.60
CA PRO A 171 14.16 -0.95 -19.96
C PRO A 171 12.98 -1.50 -20.75
N ALA A 172 13.04 -1.39 -22.09
CA ALA A 172 12.07 -2.04 -22.94
C ALA A 172 12.10 -3.56 -22.73
N ILE A 173 10.95 -4.15 -22.42
CA ILE A 173 10.75 -5.60 -22.30
C ILE A 173 9.59 -5.92 -23.24
N GLY A 174 9.85 -6.73 -24.26
CA GLY A 174 8.90 -6.91 -25.37
C GLY A 174 8.62 -5.57 -26.07
N GLN A 175 7.35 -5.17 -26.17
CA GLN A 175 6.93 -3.89 -26.74
C GLN A 175 6.68 -2.79 -25.70
N ALA A 176 6.77 -3.12 -24.40
CA ALA A 176 6.49 -2.17 -23.33
C ALA A 176 7.78 -1.52 -22.83
N SER A 177 7.87 -0.19 -22.93
CA SER A 177 8.91 0.62 -22.30
C SER A 177 8.26 1.73 -21.49
N ALA A 178 8.84 2.05 -20.33
CA ALA A 178 8.45 3.22 -19.54
C ALA A 178 9.71 4.01 -19.19
N VAL A 179 9.94 5.14 -19.85
CA VAL A 179 11.17 5.96 -19.70
C VAL A 179 10.96 7.28 -18.96
N SER A 180 9.71 7.67 -18.67
CA SER A 180 9.35 8.96 -18.04
C SER A 180 8.93 8.86 -16.57
N GLY A 181 9.04 7.68 -15.98
CA GLY A 181 8.64 7.35 -14.62
C GLY A 181 9.61 7.77 -13.50
N TYR A 182 9.37 7.30 -12.28
CA TYR A 182 10.35 7.40 -11.19
C TYR A 182 11.42 6.31 -11.31
N ASN A 183 12.64 6.55 -10.79
CA ASN A 183 13.69 5.53 -10.72
C ASN A 183 13.36 4.51 -9.61
N PRO A 184 13.02 3.26 -9.91
CA PRO A 184 12.48 2.33 -8.92
C PRO A 184 13.55 1.50 -8.22
N LEU A 185 13.20 0.92 -7.08
CA LEU A 185 13.85 -0.31 -6.59
C LEU A 185 13.22 -1.51 -7.29
N MET A 186 13.93 -2.64 -7.34
CA MET A 186 13.48 -3.81 -8.09
C MET A 186 13.90 -5.12 -7.44
N ILE A 187 13.00 -6.11 -7.50
CA ILE A 187 13.31 -7.52 -7.28
C ILE A 187 12.81 -8.35 -8.46
N ASN A 188 13.53 -9.44 -8.76
CA ASN A 188 13.10 -10.44 -9.73
C ASN A 188 12.75 -11.73 -8.99
N ASN A 189 11.65 -12.39 -9.35
CA ASN A 189 11.35 -13.72 -8.86
C ASN A 189 11.63 -14.77 -9.94
N ASN A 190 12.83 -15.36 -9.91
CA ASN A 190 13.24 -16.44 -10.82
C ASN A 190 13.54 -17.73 -10.04
N THR A 191 12.76 -18.03 -9.02
CA THR A 191 13.02 -19.12 -8.07
C THR A 191 12.38 -20.45 -8.46
N GLY A 192 11.56 -20.47 -9.51
CA GLY A 192 10.68 -21.59 -9.83
C GLY A 192 9.40 -21.65 -8.97
N THR A 193 9.19 -20.71 -8.05
CA THR A 193 8.06 -20.68 -7.11
C THR A 193 7.42 -19.30 -7.04
N ASP A 194 6.10 -19.25 -6.86
CA ASP A 194 5.36 -18.01 -6.62
C ASP A 194 5.51 -17.58 -5.15
N TYR A 195 5.77 -16.30 -4.95
CA TYR A 195 5.97 -15.75 -3.61
C TYR A 195 5.04 -14.57 -3.36
N ASP A 196 4.52 -14.48 -2.14
CA ASP A 196 3.95 -13.26 -1.59
C ASP A 196 5.07 -12.51 -0.87
N TYR A 197 5.56 -11.44 -1.49
CA TYR A 197 6.53 -10.53 -0.90
C TYR A 197 5.82 -9.63 0.11
N TYR A 198 6.43 -9.39 1.26
CA TYR A 198 5.89 -8.44 2.24
C TYR A 198 6.92 -7.41 2.65
N VAL A 199 6.40 -6.22 2.97
CA VAL A 199 7.18 -5.00 3.13
C VAL A 199 7.25 -4.62 4.61
N GLU A 200 8.46 -4.28 5.06
CA GLU A 200 8.73 -3.78 6.41
C GLU A 200 9.45 -2.44 6.32
N PHE A 201 8.98 -1.45 7.05
CA PHE A 201 9.60 -0.14 7.21
C PHE A 201 10.19 -0.01 8.61
N THR A 202 11.41 0.53 8.67
CA THR A 202 12.03 1.00 9.90
C THR A 202 12.75 2.31 9.65
N GLN A 203 12.97 3.09 10.71
CA GLN A 203 13.81 4.28 10.63
C GLN A 203 15.18 4.03 11.28
N ALA A 204 16.22 4.68 10.77
CA ALA A 204 17.56 4.58 11.37
C ALA A 204 17.56 5.08 12.82
N GLY A 205 17.92 4.20 13.77
CA GLY A 205 17.93 4.48 15.21
C GLY A 205 16.55 4.40 15.89
N GLU A 206 15.51 3.97 15.18
CA GLU A 206 14.13 3.93 15.67
C GLU A 206 13.93 3.18 16.99
N SER A 207 14.67 2.09 17.20
CA SER A 207 14.54 1.21 18.37
C SER A 207 14.81 1.89 19.70
N THR A 208 15.56 3.00 19.71
CA THR A 208 15.89 3.75 20.93
C THR A 208 15.00 4.97 21.14
N TRP A 209 14.11 5.29 20.20
CA TRP A 209 13.26 6.49 20.30
C TRP A 209 12.14 6.28 21.30
N THR A 210 11.87 7.31 22.10
CA THR A 210 10.72 7.36 23.01
C THR A 210 9.54 8.15 22.42
N ASP A 211 9.81 9.12 21.54
CA ASP A 211 8.80 9.89 20.80
C ASP A 211 8.10 9.02 19.73
N ASP A 212 6.82 8.73 19.95
CA ASP A 212 6.00 7.95 19.02
C ASP A 212 5.67 8.72 17.73
N GLY A 213 5.50 10.03 17.82
CA GLY A 213 5.29 10.87 16.64
C GLY A 213 6.50 10.92 15.72
N ARG A 214 7.72 10.76 16.28
CA ARG A 214 8.95 10.64 15.49
C ARG A 214 8.98 9.36 14.65
N ARG A 215 8.43 8.27 15.18
CA ARG A 215 8.36 6.96 14.50
C ARG A 215 7.27 6.90 13.45
N PHE A 216 6.13 7.52 13.75
CA PHE A 216 5.02 7.66 12.82
C PHE A 216 5.48 8.33 11.53
N SER A 217 5.12 7.75 10.39
CA SER A 217 5.35 8.33 9.07
C SER A 217 4.16 8.07 8.14
N VAL A 218 3.97 8.95 7.18
CA VAL A 218 2.93 8.82 6.14
C VAL A 218 3.55 8.89 4.75
N TYR A 219 2.93 8.18 3.81
CA TYR A 219 3.36 8.13 2.42
C TYR A 219 2.21 8.49 1.52
N ASP A 220 2.36 9.62 0.84
CA ASP A 220 1.34 10.15 -0.07
C ASP A 220 1.48 9.61 -1.49
N LEU A 221 2.69 9.20 -1.88
CA LEU A 221 2.94 8.40 -3.08
C LEU A 221 3.64 7.10 -2.70
N TRP A 222 3.19 6.00 -3.26
CA TRP A 222 3.75 4.67 -3.10
C TRP A 222 3.31 3.80 -4.26
N ASP A 223 4.18 2.90 -4.70
CA ASP A 223 4.00 2.05 -5.89
C ASP A 223 4.73 0.72 -5.66
N PHE A 224 4.06 -0.38 -5.99
CA PHE A 224 4.53 -1.77 -5.97
C PHE A 224 4.11 -2.50 -7.27
N THR A 225 4.38 -1.88 -8.42
CA THR A 225 4.06 -2.43 -9.74
C THR A 225 4.76 -3.75 -10.01
N VAL A 226 3.97 -4.79 -10.32
CA VAL A 226 4.47 -6.09 -10.78
C VAL A 226 4.36 -6.17 -12.30
N ILE A 227 5.39 -6.71 -12.96
CA ILE A 227 5.37 -6.96 -14.41
C ILE A 227 5.87 -8.36 -14.76
N GLU A 228 5.44 -8.85 -15.91
CA GLU A 228 6.01 -10.06 -16.50
C GLU A 228 7.37 -9.80 -17.17
N ASN A 229 8.34 -10.67 -16.92
CA ASN A 229 9.67 -10.53 -17.50
C ASN A 229 9.71 -10.80 -19.01
N SER A 230 8.73 -11.54 -19.55
CA SER A 230 8.68 -11.93 -20.96
C SER A 230 8.02 -10.86 -21.84
N THR A 231 6.93 -10.26 -21.36
CA THR A 231 6.10 -9.34 -22.15
C THR A 231 6.25 -7.88 -21.73
N GLY A 232 6.73 -7.62 -20.51
CA GLY A 232 6.74 -6.29 -19.91
C GLY A 232 5.34 -5.82 -19.46
N ALA A 233 4.33 -6.68 -19.55
CA ALA A 233 2.96 -6.35 -19.18
C ALA A 233 2.83 -6.19 -17.65
N GLU A 234 2.15 -5.14 -17.23
CA GLU A 234 1.82 -4.90 -15.83
C GLU A 234 0.75 -5.88 -15.35
N ARG A 235 0.93 -6.41 -14.14
CA ARG A 235 0.02 -7.32 -13.45
C ARG A 235 -0.55 -6.58 -12.24
N GLN A 236 -1.76 -6.07 -12.40
CA GLN A 236 -2.48 -5.37 -11.34
C GLN A 236 -3.14 -6.33 -10.36
N GLY A 237 -3.60 -5.79 -9.22
CA GLY A 237 -4.36 -6.57 -8.26
C GLY A 237 -3.49 -7.62 -7.57
N ARG A 238 -2.17 -7.41 -7.49
CA ARG A 238 -1.21 -8.28 -6.81
C ARG A 238 -1.06 -7.92 -5.34
N MET A 239 -1.47 -6.72 -4.96
CA MET A 239 -1.22 -6.16 -3.65
C MET A 239 -2.43 -6.24 -2.74
N ARG A 240 -2.22 -6.85 -1.57
CA ARG A 240 -3.27 -7.18 -0.62
C ARG A 240 -2.82 -7.06 0.81
N SER A 241 -3.76 -6.77 1.69
CA SER A 241 -3.59 -6.94 3.13
C SER A 241 -4.92 -7.25 3.77
N LYS A 242 -4.93 -7.99 4.88
CA LYS A 242 -6.15 -8.13 5.68
C LYS A 242 -6.42 -6.88 6.53
N LEU A 243 -5.39 -6.05 6.75
CA LEU A 243 -5.45 -4.80 7.48
C LEU A 243 -4.76 -3.71 6.67
N TRP A 244 -5.49 -2.67 6.30
CA TRP A 244 -4.87 -1.46 5.74
C TRP A 244 -4.89 -0.33 6.76
N SER A 245 -3.80 0.42 6.82
CA SER A 245 -3.66 1.60 7.68
C SER A 245 -3.43 2.83 6.83
N PHE A 246 -4.32 3.80 6.97
CA PHE A 246 -4.29 5.06 6.24
C PHE A 246 -4.37 6.27 7.17
N SER A 247 -4.00 7.42 6.63
CA SER A 247 -4.19 8.72 7.26
C SER A 247 -4.76 9.73 6.28
N ALA A 248 -5.75 10.53 6.71
CA ALA A 248 -6.22 11.69 5.95
C ALA A 248 -5.27 12.91 6.08
N GLY A 249 -4.21 12.81 6.90
CA GLY A 249 -3.24 13.88 7.12
C GLY A 249 -3.75 15.05 7.96
N GLY A 250 -4.89 14.89 8.63
CA GLY A 250 -5.55 15.91 9.43
C GLY A 250 -6.95 15.50 9.86
N ALA A 251 -7.48 16.12 10.91
CA ALA A 251 -8.78 15.77 11.49
C ALA A 251 -9.97 16.14 10.58
N ASP A 252 -9.89 17.27 9.88
CA ASP A 252 -10.97 17.79 9.03
C ASP A 252 -10.87 17.34 7.57
N ASN A 253 -9.82 16.61 7.21
CA ASN A 253 -9.58 16.16 5.85
C ASN A 253 -10.51 14.99 5.50
N VAL A 254 -10.93 14.93 4.23
CA VAL A 254 -11.76 13.85 3.70
C VAL A 254 -10.94 13.02 2.71
N PHE A 255 -11.17 11.72 2.66
CA PHE A 255 -10.48 10.86 1.69
C PHE A 255 -10.80 11.26 0.25
N SER A 256 -9.80 11.02 -0.61
CA SER A 256 -9.84 11.24 -2.05
C SER A 256 -11.14 10.72 -2.66
N LYS A 257 -11.65 11.46 -3.66
CA LYS A 257 -12.81 11.06 -4.47
C LYS A 257 -12.63 9.69 -5.16
N ASP A 258 -11.40 9.21 -5.29
CA ASP A 258 -11.05 7.97 -5.96
C ASP A 258 -10.79 6.81 -4.97
N PHE A 259 -10.97 7.03 -3.66
CA PHE A 259 -10.59 6.07 -2.62
C PHE A 259 -11.53 4.87 -2.57
N ASN A 260 -11.06 3.72 -3.08
CA ASN A 260 -11.84 2.49 -3.20
C ASN A 260 -11.06 1.28 -2.67
N MET A 261 -11.76 0.36 -2.00
CA MET A 261 -11.19 -0.91 -1.52
C MET A 261 -11.93 -2.10 -2.12
N PHE A 262 -11.21 -3.19 -2.33
CA PHE A 262 -11.71 -4.41 -2.94
C PHE A 262 -11.51 -5.63 -2.01
N PRO A 263 -12.42 -5.87 -1.05
CA PRO A 263 -12.39 -7.08 -0.23
C PRO A 263 -12.69 -8.36 -1.03
N LEU A 264 -12.01 -9.46 -0.67
CA LEU A 264 -12.33 -10.81 -1.11
C LEU A 264 -13.21 -11.50 -0.07
N ILE A 265 -14.48 -11.68 -0.42
CA ILE A 265 -15.46 -12.36 0.43
C ILE A 265 -15.53 -13.83 0.02
N PRO A 266 -15.18 -14.78 0.90
CA PRO A 266 -15.24 -16.20 0.56
C PRO A 266 -16.67 -16.64 0.23
N SER A 267 -16.82 -17.47 -0.80
CA SER A 267 -18.08 -18.14 -1.12
C SER A 267 -18.36 -19.25 -0.10
N GLU A 268 -19.55 -19.26 0.47
CA GLU A 268 -19.94 -20.27 1.46
C GLU A 268 -20.13 -21.67 0.82
N ASN A 269 -20.45 -21.70 -0.48
CA ASN A 269 -20.83 -22.94 -1.18
C ASN A 269 -19.75 -23.44 -2.16
N GLN A 270 -18.66 -22.68 -2.35
CA GLN A 270 -17.59 -23.03 -3.29
C GLN A 270 -16.22 -22.81 -2.65
N THR A 271 -15.52 -23.91 -2.40
CA THR A 271 -14.16 -23.90 -1.87
C THR A 271 -13.23 -23.09 -2.79
N ASN A 272 -12.36 -22.26 -2.19
CA ASN A 272 -11.39 -21.42 -2.90
C ASN A 272 -12.01 -20.48 -3.94
N SER A 273 -13.28 -20.12 -3.78
CA SER A 273 -13.97 -19.15 -4.63
C SER A 273 -14.37 -17.94 -3.80
N TYR A 274 -14.26 -16.75 -4.40
CA TYR A 274 -14.46 -15.48 -3.71
C TYR A 274 -15.34 -14.55 -4.54
N PHE A 275 -16.16 -13.77 -3.86
CA PHE A 275 -16.79 -12.59 -4.42
C PHE A 275 -15.88 -11.39 -4.16
N VAL A 276 -15.55 -10.65 -5.21
CA VAL A 276 -14.93 -9.33 -5.08
C VAL A 276 -16.05 -8.30 -4.94
N LYS A 277 -15.99 -7.48 -3.89
CA LYS A 277 -16.87 -6.30 -3.75
C LYS A 277 -16.01 -5.05 -3.91
N LYS A 278 -16.56 -4.00 -4.52
CA LYS A 278 -15.97 -2.66 -4.49
C LYS A 278 -16.65 -1.86 -3.39
N ILE A 279 -15.87 -1.35 -2.44
CA ILE A 279 -16.32 -0.46 -1.38
C ILE A 279 -15.75 0.93 -1.65
N GLU A 280 -16.64 1.88 -1.89
CA GLU A 280 -16.29 3.28 -2.05
C GLU A 280 -16.17 3.94 -0.66
N LEU A 281 -15.02 4.55 -0.40
CA LEU A 281 -14.72 5.30 0.83
C LEU A 281 -14.44 6.78 0.50
N ALA A 282 -14.83 7.23 -0.68
CA ALA A 282 -14.64 8.59 -1.14
C ALA A 282 -15.34 9.59 -0.21
N GLY A 283 -14.63 10.67 0.16
CA GLY A 283 -15.21 11.77 0.93
C GLY A 283 -15.50 11.47 2.41
N ILE A 284 -15.15 10.29 2.93
CA ILE A 284 -15.28 10.05 4.38
C ILE A 284 -14.25 10.88 5.15
N ALA A 285 -14.63 11.39 6.33
CA ALA A 285 -13.76 12.12 7.24
C ALA A 285 -13.33 11.19 8.40
N PRO A 286 -12.18 10.50 8.32
CA PRO A 286 -11.80 9.50 9.32
C PRO A 286 -11.19 10.10 10.60
N GLN A 287 -11.20 11.43 10.76
CA GLN A 287 -10.53 12.14 11.86
C GLN A 287 -9.03 11.76 11.97
N ASN A 288 -8.33 11.96 10.86
CA ASN A 288 -6.93 11.65 10.65
C ASN A 288 -6.60 10.17 10.44
N PHE A 289 -6.78 9.27 11.41
CA PHE A 289 -6.30 7.88 11.30
C PHE A 289 -7.41 6.90 10.95
N PHE A 290 -7.14 6.01 10.00
CA PHE A 290 -8.13 5.04 9.53
C PHE A 290 -7.53 3.65 9.39
N ARG A 291 -8.20 2.66 9.98
CA ARG A 291 -7.92 1.25 9.76
C ARG A 291 -9.07 0.62 8.98
N PHE A 292 -8.73 -0.05 7.89
CA PHE A 292 -9.67 -0.81 7.09
C PHE A 292 -9.42 -2.31 7.26
N VAL A 293 -10.42 -3.02 7.75
CA VAL A 293 -10.42 -4.48 7.89
C VAL A 293 -11.77 -5.05 7.46
N THR A 294 -11.76 -6.31 7.08
CA THR A 294 -12.98 -7.06 6.75
C THR A 294 -12.94 -8.43 7.37
N ASN A 295 -14.09 -8.87 7.88
CA ASN A 295 -14.26 -10.15 8.54
C ASN A 295 -15.72 -10.62 8.48
N ARG A 296 -15.99 -11.86 8.89
CA ARG A 296 -17.32 -12.47 8.80
C ARG A 296 -18.34 -11.96 9.83
N PHE A 297 -17.88 -11.41 10.97
CA PHE A 297 -18.76 -11.11 12.10
C PHE A 297 -19.09 -9.63 12.30
N GLY A 298 -18.31 -8.70 11.76
CA GLY A 298 -18.48 -7.26 11.94
C GLY A 298 -17.48 -6.67 12.94
N SER A 299 -17.98 -6.00 13.97
CA SER A 299 -17.18 -5.17 14.88
C SER A 299 -16.54 -5.95 16.03
N ASN A 300 -17.01 -7.16 16.34
CA ASN A 300 -16.48 -7.99 17.41
C ASN A 300 -16.75 -9.48 17.17
N SER A 301 -15.77 -10.36 17.43
CA SER A 301 -15.91 -11.83 17.37
C SER A 301 -16.50 -12.44 18.65
N SER A 302 -16.35 -11.75 19.78
CA SER A 302 -16.69 -12.20 21.14
C SER A 302 -17.95 -11.57 21.73
N THR A 303 -18.43 -10.45 21.17
CA THR A 303 -19.58 -9.69 21.71
C THR A 303 -20.75 -9.73 20.74
N GLY A 304 -21.92 -10.14 21.23
CA GLY A 304 -23.12 -10.35 20.43
C GLY A 304 -23.35 -11.83 20.10
N SER A 305 -24.52 -12.34 20.48
CA SER A 305 -24.97 -13.71 20.24
C SER A 305 -25.56 -13.91 18.85
N THR A 306 -26.00 -12.82 18.21
CA THR A 306 -26.65 -12.83 16.90
C THR A 306 -25.85 -12.08 15.85
N PHE A 307 -26.15 -12.36 14.58
CA PHE A 307 -25.58 -11.67 13.41
C PHE A 307 -25.75 -10.14 13.49
N ALA A 308 -26.90 -9.67 13.99
CA ALA A 308 -27.20 -8.25 14.09
C ALA A 308 -26.42 -7.58 15.22
N GLU A 309 -26.28 -8.24 16.38
CA GLU A 309 -25.54 -7.70 17.53
C GLU A 309 -24.05 -7.51 17.21
N ARG A 310 -23.43 -8.47 16.52
CA ARG A 310 -22.00 -8.41 16.15
C ARG A 310 -21.66 -7.31 15.14
N ARG A 311 -22.66 -6.66 14.52
CA ARG A 311 -22.51 -5.60 13.52
C ARG A 311 -22.84 -4.20 14.05
N LYS A 312 -23.26 -4.07 15.30
CA LYS A 312 -23.50 -2.76 15.93
C LYS A 312 -22.18 -2.07 16.24
N SER A 313 -22.12 -0.76 16.03
CA SER A 313 -21.00 0.08 16.49
C SER A 313 -20.66 -0.20 17.96
N GLN A 314 -19.37 -0.19 18.27
CA GLN A 314 -18.85 -0.54 19.59
C GLN A 314 -18.07 0.64 20.17
N THR A 315 -17.90 0.64 21.49
CA THR A 315 -16.93 1.50 22.16
C THR A 315 -15.56 0.81 22.12
N GLY A 316 -14.62 1.38 21.37
CA GLY A 316 -13.23 0.90 21.29
C GLY A 316 -12.91 0.10 20.02
N ALA A 317 -11.63 -0.23 19.88
CA ALA A 317 -11.07 -0.88 18.70
C ALA A 317 -10.96 -2.41 18.91
N THR A 318 -12.07 -3.11 18.72
CA THR A 318 -12.17 -4.59 18.84
C THR A 318 -12.23 -5.29 17.49
N ASP A 319 -11.93 -4.57 16.42
CA ASP A 319 -11.87 -5.12 15.09
C ASP A 319 -10.70 -6.11 14.95
N TYR A 320 -10.82 -7.02 13.98
CA TYR A 320 -9.80 -7.99 13.68
C TYR A 320 -9.78 -8.27 12.17
N PRO A 321 -8.58 -8.36 11.58
CA PRO A 321 -8.42 -8.62 10.15
C PRO A 321 -8.57 -10.12 9.84
N GLU A 322 -9.46 -10.47 8.93
CA GLU A 322 -9.69 -11.86 8.53
C GLU A 322 -9.53 -12.06 7.02
N PHE A 323 -10.22 -11.23 6.22
CA PHE A 323 -10.23 -11.34 4.77
C PHE A 323 -9.26 -10.36 4.11
N PHE A 324 -8.68 -10.76 2.98
CA PHE A 324 -7.80 -9.89 2.20
C PHE A 324 -8.59 -8.78 1.51
N ASN A 325 -7.99 -7.60 1.53
CA ASN A 325 -8.46 -6.38 0.91
C ASN A 325 -7.40 -5.87 -0.06
N PHE A 326 -7.84 -5.39 -1.22
CA PHE A 326 -6.99 -4.88 -2.27
C PHE A 326 -7.32 -3.41 -2.53
N VAL A 327 -6.35 -2.66 -3.05
CA VAL A 327 -6.58 -1.26 -3.49
C VAL A 327 -6.91 -1.17 -4.98
N ASN A 328 -6.85 -2.31 -5.67
CA ASN A 328 -7.22 -2.50 -7.07
C ASN A 328 -8.16 -3.71 -7.17
N ASP A 329 -8.84 -3.84 -8.30
CA ASP A 329 -9.54 -5.08 -8.63
C ASP A 329 -8.53 -6.24 -8.60
N PRO A 330 -8.74 -7.29 -7.78
CA PRO A 330 -7.78 -8.38 -7.63
C PRO A 330 -7.52 -9.13 -8.94
N ASP A 331 -6.28 -9.55 -9.17
CA ASP A 331 -5.98 -10.47 -10.27
C ASP A 331 -6.72 -11.81 -10.01
N PRO A 332 -7.55 -12.30 -10.94
CA PRO A 332 -8.27 -13.57 -10.80
C PRO A 332 -7.37 -14.80 -10.56
N SER A 333 -6.06 -14.66 -10.81
CA SER A 333 -5.07 -15.72 -10.67
C SER A 333 -4.32 -15.74 -9.32
N ILE A 334 -4.85 -15.06 -8.29
CA ILE A 334 -4.32 -14.98 -6.91
C ILE A 334 -5.28 -15.62 -5.91
#